data_AF-A0A690LHE5-F1
#
_entry.id   AF-A0A690LHE5-F1
#
_cell.length_a   1.000
_cell.length_b   1.000
_cell.length_c   1.000
_cell.angle_alpha   90.00
_cell.angle_beta   90.00
_cell.angle_gamma   90.00
#
_symmetry.space_group_name_H-M   'P 1'
#
loop_
_entity.id
_entity.type
_entity.pdbx_description
1 polymer ?
#
loop_
_entity_poly.entity_id
_entity_poly.type
_entity_poly.pdbx_seq_one_letter_code
_entity_poly.pdbx_strand_id
1 'polypeptide(L)' 'LIPKRVLFDKKTLKMIEMMIPAYKDEISNANKENEKINQMVRLAIEKMFKNDFLTKINNF' A
#
# COMPACT_ATOMS: atom_id res chain seq x y z
N LEU A 1 1.53 15.09 9.84
CA LEU A 1 1.61 13.62 9.87
C LEU A 1 2.22 13.20 11.20
N ILE A 2 1.57 12.30 11.94
CA ILE A 2 2.21 11.67 13.10
C ILE A 2 2.99 10.47 12.56
N PRO A 3 4.33 10.45 12.62
CA PRO A 3 5.12 9.34 12.10
C PRO A 3 4.88 8.11 12.97
N LYS A 4 4.16 7.13 12.42
CA LYS A 4 4.04 5.79 13.00
C LYS A 4 4.96 4.85 12.24
N ARG A 5 5.85 4.16 12.97
CA ARG A 5 6.70 3.11 12.38
C ARG A 5 5.92 1.81 12.38
N VAL A 6 5.85 1.18 11.21
CA VAL A 6 5.28 -0.16 11.04
C VAL A 6 6.43 -1.12 10.80
N LEU A 7 6.46 -2.21 11.57
CA LEU A 7 7.38 -3.32 11.37
C LEU A 7 6.66 -4.40 10.57
N PHE A 8 7.24 -4.80 9.44
CA PHE A 8 6.77 -5.92 8.65
C PHE A 8 7.59 -7.17 8.96
N ASP A 9 6.92 -8.31 9.08
CA ASP A 9 7.64 -9.58 9.05
C ASP A 9 8.23 -9.83 7.64
N LYS A 10 9.17 -10.78 7.56
CA LYS A 10 9.89 -11.10 6.32
C LYS A 10 8.97 -11.56 5.18
N LYS A 11 7.90 -12.28 5.48
CA LYS A 11 6.95 -12.79 4.48
C LYS A 11 6.13 -11.64 3.91
N THR A 12 5.61 -10.78 4.78
CA THR A 12 4.84 -9.59 4.41
C THR A 12 5.69 -8.63 3.60
N LEU A 13 6.94 -8.37 4.01
CA LEU A 13 7.86 -7.51 3.26
C LEU A 13 8.11 -8.03 1.84
N LYS A 14 8.40 -9.33 1.69
CA LYS A 14 8.58 -9.95 0.37
C LYS A 14 7.36 -9.82 -0.53
N MET A 15 6.16 -9.97 0.04
CA MET A 15 4.92 -9.79 -0.73
C MET A 15 4.79 -8.37 -1.26
N ILE A 16 5.10 -7.37 -0.44
CA ILE A 16 5.10 -5.96 -0.85
C ILE A 16 6.13 -5.74 -1.96
N GLU A 17 7.37 -6.20 -1.78
CA GLU A 17 8.45 -6.06 -2.76
C GLU A 17 8.09 -6.67 -4.11
N MET A 18 7.50 -7.86 -4.13
CA MET A 18 7.06 -8.52 -5.37
C MET A 18 5.93 -7.77 -6.08
N MET A 19 5.11 -7.01 -5.35
CA MET A 19 3.99 -6.25 -5.92
C MET A 19 4.43 -4.90 -6.47
N ILE A 20 5.49 -4.27 -5.95
CA ILE A 20 5.97 -2.95 -6.40
C ILE A 20 6.09 -2.84 -7.93
N PRO A 21 6.68 -3.81 -8.68
CA PRO A 21 6.78 -3.73 -10.13
C PRO A 21 5.43 -3.66 -10.86
N ALA A 22 4.38 -4.28 -10.31
CA ALA A 22 3.05 -4.29 -10.90
C ALA A 22 2.36 -2.91 -10.83
N TYR A 23 2.78 -2.07 -9.89
CA TYR A 23 2.25 -0.72 -9.66
C TYR A 23 3.26 0.37 -10.01
N LYS A 24 4.25 0.07 -10.87
CA LYS A 24 5.33 1.00 -11.24
C LYS A 24 4.85 2.34 -11.82
N ASP A 25 3.64 2.39 -12.37
CA ASP A 25 3.03 3.59 -12.95
C ASP A 25 2.26 4.41 -11.90
N GLU A 26 1.93 3.79 -10.76
CA GLU A 26 1.23 4.40 -9.61
C GLU A 26 2.20 4.74 -8.45
N ILE A 27 3.39 4.12 -8.42
CA ILE A 27 4.43 4.28 -7.40
C ILE A 27 5.65 4.96 -8.02
N SER A 28 6.14 6.03 -7.38
CA SER A 28 7.29 6.76 -7.91
C SER A 28 8.58 5.97 -7.79
N ASN A 29 9.22 5.72 -8.93
CA ASN A 29 10.49 4.99 -9.02
C ASN A 29 11.71 5.76 -8.49
N ALA A 30 11.60 7.09 -8.34
CA ALA A 30 12.70 7.97 -7.92
C ALA A 30 13.01 7.92 -6.42
N ASN A 31 12.19 7.20 -5.63
CA ASN A 31 12.28 7.24 -4.18
C ASN A 31 13.12 6.11 -3.59
N LYS A 32 13.61 6.32 -2.35
CA LYS A 32 14.28 5.30 -1.54
C LYS A 32 13.35 4.10 -1.31
N GLU A 33 13.91 2.92 -1.13
CA GLU A 33 13.17 1.65 -0.99
C GLU A 33 12.05 1.69 0.06
N ASN A 34 12.32 2.21 1.26
CA ASN A 34 11.30 2.40 2.31
C ASN A 34 10.12 3.27 1.86
N GLU A 35 10.37 4.26 1.02
CA GLU A 35 9.33 5.15 0.52
C GLU A 35 8.43 4.43 -0.49
N LYS A 36 9.00 3.53 -1.30
CA LYS A 36 8.23 2.66 -2.21
C LYS A 36 7.33 1.71 -1.44
N ILE A 37 7.83 1.13 -0.35
CA ILE A 37 7.03 0.29 0.57
C ILE A 37 5.87 1.09 1.17
N ASN A 38 6.13 2.30 1.66
CA ASN A 38 5.08 3.17 2.20
C ASN A 38 4.02 3.52 1.15
N GLN A 39 4.42 3.82 -0.08
CA GLN A 39 3.50 4.10 -1.19
C GLN A 39 2.66 2.89 -1.55
N MET A 40 3.26 1.69 -1.60
CA MET A 40 2.54 0.44 -1.87
C MET A 40 1.50 0.14 -0.79
N VAL A 41 1.87 0.29 0.48
CA VAL A 41 0.95 0.07 1.62
C VAL A 41 -0.20 1.07 1.58
N ARG A 42 0.09 2.35 1.33
CA ARG A 42 -0.95 3.37 1.17
C ARG A 42 -1.90 3.03 0.03
N LEU A 43 -1.39 2.67 -1.14
CA LEU A 43 -2.18 2.33 -2.31
C LEU A 43 -3.08 1.11 -2.05
N ALA A 44 -2.54 0.08 -1.39
CA ALA A 44 -3.29 -1.11 -1.01
C ALA A 44 -4.46 -0.76 -0.07
N ILE A 45 -4.22 0.07 0.94
CA ILE A 45 -5.25 0.56 1.86
C ILE A 45 -6.31 1.38 1.09
N GLU A 46 -5.90 2.33 0.26
CA GLU A 46 -6.83 3.15 -0.52
C GLU A 46 -7.74 2.29 -1.42
N LYS A 47 -7.19 1.31 -2.14
CA LYS A 47 -7.97 0.40 -3.00
C LYS A 47 -8.88 -0.53 -2.17
N MET A 48 -8.38 -1.08 -1.06
CA MET A 48 -9.16 -1.95 -0.16
C MET A 48 -10.34 -1.20 0.43
N PHE A 49 -10.10 -0.03 1.02
CA PHE A 49 -11.16 0.77 1.63
C PHE A 49 -12.08 1.37 0.59
N LYS A 50 -11.61 1.82 -0.58
CA LYS A 50 -12.52 2.33 -1.62
C LYS A 50 -13.57 1.29 -2.00
N ASN A 51 -13.17 0.03 -2.20
CA ASN A 51 -14.11 -1.04 -2.52
C ASN A 51 -14.98 -1.44 -1.32
N ASP A 52 -14.38 -1.72 -0.15
CA ASP A 52 -15.12 -2.14 1.06
C ASP A 52 -16.10 -1.06 1.55
N PHE A 53 -15.68 0.21 1.52
CA PHE A 53 -16.49 1.35 1.90
C PHE A 53 -17.66 1.56 0.94
N LEU A 54 -17.43 1.50 -0.38
CA LEU A 54 -18.51 1.59 -1.36
C LEU A 54 -19.52 0.46 -1.18
N THR A 55 -19.06 -0.77 -0.95
CA THR A 55 -19.94 -1.91 -0.66
C THR A 55 -20.78 -1.69 0.60
N LYS A 56 -20.19 -1.16 1.68
CA LYS A 56 -20.93 -0.89 2.92
C LYS A 56 -21.95 0.23 2.78
N ILE A 57 -21.63 1.33 2.09
CA ILE A 57 -22.59 2.41 1.83
C ILE A 57 -23.75 1.94 0.98
N ASN A 58 -23.51 1.12 -0.05
CA ASN A 58 -24.58 0.63 -0.91
C ASN A 58 -25.52 -0.35 -0.19
N ASN A 59 -25.11 -0.90 0.95
CA ASN A 59 -25.91 -1.79 1.79
C ASN A 59 -26.58 -1.06 2.98
N PHE A 60 -26.43 0.26 3.08
CA PHE A 60 -27.12 1.14 4.04
C PHE A 60 -28.36 1.77 3.39
#